data_AF-A0A1S3QD90-F1
#
_entry.id   AF-A0A1S3QD90-F1
#
_cell.length_a   1.000
_cell.length_b   1.000
_cell.length_c   1.000
_cell.angle_alpha   90.00
_cell.angle_beta   90.00
_cell.angle_gamma   90.00
#
_symmetry.space_group_name_H-M   'P 1'
#
loop_
_entity.id
_entity.type
_entity.pdbx_description
1 polymer ?
#
loop_
_entity_poly.entity_id
_entity_poly.type
_entity_poly.pdbx_seq_one_letter_code
_entity_poly.pdbx_strand_id
1 'polypeptide(L)'
;WNKKGKKVQNQRFEVIDYEDGSGSVLRIQPLRTPRDEAVYECHVSNPAGEITALCRLNVLREDQLPSGFPTIDMGPQLKVVERSRTATMLCAASGNPDPEITWFKDFLPVNTTNNNGRIKQLRSGME
;
A
#
# COMPACT_ATOMS: atom_id res chain seq x y z
N TRP A 1 -11.60 -8.77 -6.26
CA TRP A 1 -10.81 -9.37 -5.18
C TRP A 1 -11.50 -10.58 -4.58
N ASN A 2 -10.89 -11.74 -4.72
CA ASN A 2 -11.37 -13.00 -4.15
C ASN A 2 -10.32 -13.60 -3.20
N LYS A 3 -10.77 -14.48 -2.31
CA LYS A 3 -9.96 -15.31 -1.43
C LYS A 3 -10.52 -16.73 -1.52
N LYS A 4 -9.72 -17.68 -2.00
CA LYS A 4 -10.17 -19.07 -2.24
C LYS A 4 -11.37 -19.11 -3.19
N GLY A 5 -11.31 -18.37 -4.31
CA GLY A 5 -12.38 -18.29 -5.32
C GLY A 5 -13.66 -17.55 -4.90
N LYS A 6 -13.77 -17.04 -3.67
CA LYS A 6 -14.94 -16.29 -3.19
C LYS A 6 -14.61 -14.81 -3.03
N LYS A 7 -15.53 -13.93 -3.45
CA LYS A 7 -15.40 -12.48 -3.23
C LYS A 7 -15.16 -12.20 -1.75
N VAL A 8 -14.16 -11.37 -1.46
CA VAL A 8 -13.86 -10.99 -0.07
C VAL A 8 -15.04 -10.23 0.53
N GLN A 9 -15.51 -10.69 1.68
CA GLN A 9 -16.59 -10.06 2.45
C GLN A 9 -16.21 -10.10 3.93
N ASN A 10 -15.71 -8.98 4.45
CA ASN A 10 -15.31 -8.85 5.84
C ASN A 10 -15.23 -7.36 6.20
N GLN A 11 -15.61 -6.99 7.43
CA GLN A 11 -15.58 -5.59 7.88
C GLN A 11 -14.17 -4.97 7.89
N ARG A 12 -13.11 -5.78 7.96
CA ARG A 12 -11.71 -5.29 7.92
C ARG A 12 -11.14 -5.18 6.50
N PHE A 13 -11.90 -5.61 5.50
CA PHE A 13 -11.48 -5.71 4.11
C PHE A 13 -12.18 -4.61 3.34
N GLU A 14 -11.41 -3.64 2.89
CA GLU A 14 -11.90 -2.48 2.14
C GLU A 14 -11.37 -2.59 0.71
N VAL A 15 -12.26 -2.47 -0.26
CA VAL A 15 -11.88 -2.35 -1.67
C VAL A 15 -12.06 -0.89 -2.07
N ILE A 16 -10.98 -0.26 -2.51
CA ILE A 16 -10.95 1.15 -2.92
C ILE A 16 -10.70 1.18 -4.42
N ASP A 17 -11.66 1.68 -5.18
CA ASP A 17 -11.56 1.81 -6.63
C ASP A 17 -10.79 3.08 -7.02
N TYR A 18 -10.01 3.03 -8.09
CA TYR A 18 -9.42 4.25 -8.66
C TYR A 18 -10.52 5.08 -9.34
N GLU A 19 -10.44 6.42 -9.24
CA GLU A 19 -11.43 7.33 -9.83
C GLU A 19 -11.51 7.22 -11.37
N ASP A 20 -10.41 6.84 -12.02
CA ASP A 20 -10.33 6.63 -13.47
C ASP A 20 -10.87 5.27 -13.93
N GLY A 21 -11.30 4.40 -12.99
CA GLY A 21 -11.79 3.07 -13.27
C GLY A 21 -10.72 2.07 -13.71
N SER A 22 -9.43 2.41 -13.61
CA SER A 22 -8.32 1.56 -14.05
C SER A 22 -8.12 0.30 -13.19
N GLY A 23 -8.64 0.28 -11.97
CA GLY A 23 -8.57 -0.88 -11.09
C GLY A 23 -9.05 -0.59 -9.67
N SER A 24 -8.54 -1.37 -8.71
CA SER A 24 -8.84 -1.19 -7.29
C SER A 24 -7.69 -1.67 -6.39
N VAL A 25 -7.70 -1.21 -5.14
CA VAL A 25 -6.81 -1.62 -4.05
C VAL A 25 -7.60 -2.42 -3.03
N LEU A 26 -7.10 -3.59 -2.61
CA LEU A 26 -7.61 -4.29 -1.45
C LEU A 26 -6.79 -3.92 -0.21
N ARG A 27 -7.42 -3.21 0.73
CA ARG A 27 -6.86 -2.86 2.05
C ARG A 27 -7.40 -3.82 3.12
N ILE A 28 -6.52 -4.33 3.98
CA ILE A 28 -6.90 -5.18 5.12
C ILE A 28 -6.33 -4.56 6.40
N GLN A 29 -7.17 -4.08 7.31
CA GLN A 29 -6.73 -3.50 8.58
C GLN A 29 -7.78 -3.68 9.70
N PRO A 30 -7.37 -3.98 10.95
CA PRO A 30 -6.05 -4.46 11.36
C PRO A 30 -5.79 -5.89 10.86
N LEU A 31 -4.53 -6.24 10.59
CA LEU A 31 -4.13 -7.59 10.15
C LEU A 31 -4.30 -8.62 11.28
N ARG A 32 -4.64 -9.86 10.92
CA ARG A 32 -4.82 -10.99 11.85
C ARG A 32 -4.21 -12.27 11.30
N THR A 33 -3.25 -12.83 12.02
CA THR A 33 -2.70 -14.18 11.76
C THR A 33 -3.43 -15.25 12.60
N PRO A 34 -3.73 -16.45 12.05
CA PRO A 34 -3.50 -16.88 10.67
C PRO A 34 -4.67 -16.53 9.73
N ARG A 35 -5.70 -15.81 10.21
CA ARG A 35 -6.99 -15.64 9.50
C ARG A 35 -6.85 -14.96 8.14
N ASP A 36 -5.94 -14.00 8.01
CA ASP A 36 -5.73 -13.23 6.79
C ASP A 36 -4.73 -13.87 5.84
N GLU A 37 -3.92 -14.83 6.31
CA GLU A 37 -2.93 -15.52 5.51
C GLU A 37 -3.62 -16.38 4.45
N ALA A 38 -3.40 -16.04 3.18
CA ALA A 38 -3.98 -16.73 2.04
C ALA A 38 -3.35 -16.26 0.73
N VAL A 39 -3.69 -16.98 -0.34
CA VAL A 39 -3.61 -16.45 -1.70
C VAL A 39 -4.90 -15.68 -1.98
N TYR A 40 -4.73 -14.42 -2.37
CA TYR A 40 -5.75 -13.52 -2.87
C TYR A 40 -5.70 -13.47 -4.39
N GLU A 41 -6.85 -13.23 -4.99
CA GLU A 41 -7.05 -13.22 -6.43
C GLU A 41 -7.59 -11.84 -6.85
N CYS A 42 -6.87 -11.17 -7.73
CA CYS A 42 -7.40 -10.02 -8.47
C CYS A 42 -7.98 -10.53 -9.79
N HIS A 43 -9.30 -10.54 -9.88
CA HIS A 43 -10.02 -11.00 -11.06
C HIS A 43 -10.56 -9.79 -11.82
N VAL A 44 -10.26 -9.71 -13.11
CA VAL A 44 -10.69 -8.64 -14.02
C VAL A 44 -11.32 -9.28 -15.25
N SER A 45 -12.48 -8.80 -15.66
CA SER A 45 -13.21 -9.33 -16.81
C SER A 45 -13.85 -8.23 -17.64
N ASN A 46 -13.96 -8.48 -18.94
CA ASN A 46 -14.68 -7.68 -19.91
C ASN A 46 -15.36 -8.62 -20.93
N PRO A 47 -16.14 -8.12 -21.91
CA PRO A 47 -16.80 -8.98 -22.89
C PRO A 47 -15.85 -9.83 -23.76
N ALA A 48 -14.58 -9.46 -23.86
CA ALA A 48 -13.59 -10.20 -24.64
C ALA A 48 -12.90 -11.32 -23.84
N GLY A 49 -13.03 -11.33 -22.51
CA GLY A 49 -12.49 -12.39 -21.67
C GLY A 49 -12.24 -11.99 -20.22
N GLU A 50 -11.57 -12.87 -19.50
CA GLU A 50 -11.25 -12.73 -18.09
C GLU A 50 -9.78 -13.08 -17.81
N ILE A 51 -9.16 -12.37 -16.87
CA ILE A 51 -7.80 -12.63 -16.41
C ILE A 51 -7.80 -12.55 -14.88
N THR A 52 -7.03 -13.44 -14.24
CA THR A 52 -6.86 -13.46 -12.78
C THR A 52 -5.38 -13.44 -12.43
N ALA A 53 -4.99 -12.52 -11.55
CA ALA A 53 -3.66 -12.45 -10.95
C ALA A 53 -3.71 -12.93 -9.49
N LEU A 54 -2.67 -13.63 -9.05
CA LEU A 54 -2.57 -14.20 -7.70
C LEU A 54 -1.55 -13.45 -6.85
N CYS A 55 -1.85 -13.23 -5.57
CA CYS A 55 -0.94 -12.63 -4.60
C CYS A 55 -1.03 -13.37 -3.26
N ARG A 56 0.10 -13.75 -2.66
CA ARG A 56 0.13 -14.39 -1.34
C ARG A 56 0.37 -13.33 -0.25
N LEU A 57 -0.48 -13.33 0.78
CA LEU A 57 -0.29 -12.56 2.01
C LEU A 57 0.19 -13.48 3.12
N ASN A 58 1.32 -13.13 3.74
CA ASN A 58 1.81 -13.71 4.99
C ASN A 58 1.70 -12.63 6.09
N VAL A 59 1.35 -13.02 7.31
CA VAL A 59 1.17 -12.09 8.44
C VAL A 59 2.00 -12.58 9.61
N LEU A 60 3.04 -11.83 9.97
CA LEU A 60 3.91 -12.14 11.12
C LEU A 60 3.36 -11.49 12.38
N ARG A 61 3.54 -12.17 13.52
CA ARG A 61 3.40 -11.54 14.83
C ARG A 61 4.65 -10.73 15.17
N GLU A 62 4.52 -9.81 16.10
CA GLU A 62 5.63 -8.97 16.58
C GLU A 62 6.80 -9.81 17.13
N ASP A 63 6.50 -10.89 17.85
CA ASP A 63 7.50 -11.84 18.37
C ASP A 63 8.15 -12.74 17.31
N GLN A 64 7.73 -12.62 16.05
CA GLN A 64 8.24 -13.38 14.90
C GLN A 64 8.97 -12.50 13.88
N LEU A 65 9.07 -11.19 14.11
CA LEU A 65 9.75 -10.30 13.18
C LEU A 65 11.25 -10.61 13.13
N PRO A 66 11.84 -10.77 11.93
CA PRO A 66 13.27 -10.97 11.80
C PRO A 66 14.05 -9.70 12.16
N SER A 67 15.30 -9.87 12.56
CA SER A 67 16.23 -8.74 12.69
C SER A 67 16.34 -8.01 11.35
N GLY A 68 16.26 -6.68 11.37
CA GLY A 68 16.27 -5.85 10.17
C GLY A 68 14.91 -5.67 9.48
N PHE A 69 13.80 -6.17 10.05
CA PHE A 69 12.47 -5.88 9.52
C PHE A 69 12.19 -4.37 9.54
N PRO A 70 11.56 -3.79 8.48
CA PRO A 70 11.34 -2.36 8.39
C PRO A 70 10.57 -1.80 9.59
N THR A 71 11.11 -0.73 10.18
CA THR A 71 10.51 -0.01 11.31
C THR A 71 10.32 1.45 10.93
N ILE A 72 9.19 2.04 11.33
CA ILE A 72 8.95 3.48 11.16
C ILE A 72 9.52 4.19 12.40
N ASP A 73 10.68 4.82 12.24
CA ASP A 73 11.32 5.58 13.32
C ASP A 73 10.61 6.92 13.55
N MET A 74 10.15 7.55 12.45
CA MET A 74 9.35 8.78 12.47
C MET A 74 8.32 8.76 11.35
N GLY A 75 7.05 8.75 11.70
CA GLY A 75 5.95 8.82 10.74
C GLY A 75 5.60 10.26 10.31
N PRO A 76 4.85 10.42 9.20
CA PRO A 76 4.33 11.71 8.77
C PRO A 76 3.43 12.34 9.83
N GLN A 77 3.57 13.65 10.01
CA GLN A 77 2.80 14.43 10.98
C GLN A 77 1.71 15.26 10.28
N LEU A 78 0.70 15.66 11.04
CA LEU A 78 -0.29 16.64 10.58
C LEU A 78 0.44 17.91 10.11
N LYS A 79 0.15 18.33 8.88
CA LYS A 79 0.79 19.50 8.27
C LYS A 79 -0.26 20.41 7.65
N VAL A 80 -0.21 21.68 8.04
CA VAL A 80 -1.01 22.76 7.45
C VAL A 80 -0.11 23.58 6.53
N VAL A 81 -0.60 23.87 5.33
CA VAL A 81 0.16 24.57 4.30
C VAL A 81 -0.78 25.49 3.53
N GLU A 82 -0.30 26.68 3.17
CA GLU A 82 -1.08 27.61 2.36
C GLU A 82 -1.23 27.10 0.92
N ARG A 83 -2.32 27.53 0.25
CA ARG A 83 -2.53 27.22 -1.16
C ARG A 83 -1.33 27.69 -1.99
N SER A 84 -0.91 26.85 -2.94
CA SER A 84 0.23 27.09 -3.83
C SER A 84 1.63 27.07 -3.18
N ARG A 85 1.74 26.71 -1.90
CA ARG A 85 3.04 26.43 -1.26
C ARG A 85 3.38 24.94 -1.34
N THR A 86 4.67 24.63 -1.30
CA THR A 86 5.17 23.24 -1.27
C THR A 86 4.93 22.63 0.10
N ALA A 87 4.30 21.46 0.14
CA ALA A 87 4.15 20.64 1.34
C ALA A 87 5.16 19.49 1.29
N THR A 88 5.96 19.36 2.33
CA THR A 88 6.87 18.20 2.51
C THR A 88 6.34 17.33 3.63
N MET A 89 5.94 16.10 3.31
CA MET A 89 5.64 15.04 4.28
C MET A 89 6.93 14.27 4.53
N LEU A 90 7.29 14.09 5.79
CA LEU A 90 8.54 13.41 6.18
C LEU A 90 8.22 12.01 6.71
N CYS A 91 9.11 11.07 6.42
CA CYS A 91 9.11 9.72 6.96
C CYS A 91 10.57 9.30 7.15
N ALA A 92 10.90 8.77 8.32
CA ALA A 92 12.15 8.07 8.58
C ALA A 92 11.82 6.61 8.89
N ALA A 93 12.50 5.71 8.18
CA ALA A 93 12.34 4.28 8.35
C ALA A 93 13.71 3.62 8.33
N SER A 94 13.88 2.61 9.17
CA SER A 94 15.09 1.80 9.29
C SER A 94 14.78 0.35 8.93
N GLY A 95 15.79 -0.39 8.49
CA GLY A 95 15.69 -1.79 8.10
C GLY A 95 17.01 -2.30 7.55
N ASN A 96 17.15 -3.60 7.39
CA ASN A 96 18.29 -4.20 6.73
C ASN A 96 17.82 -5.32 5.79
N PRO A 97 17.90 -5.15 4.45
CA PRO A 97 18.45 -4.00 3.73
C PRO A 97 17.62 -2.72 3.89
N ASP A 98 18.17 -1.58 3.46
CA ASP A 98 17.48 -0.28 3.50
C ASP A 98 16.09 -0.37 2.84
N PRO A 99 15.00 0.00 3.55
CA PRO A 99 13.65 -0.19 3.05
C PRO A 99 13.30 0.81 1.95
N GLU A 100 12.52 0.35 0.97
CA GLU A 100 11.91 1.26 0.01
C GLU A 100 10.69 1.98 0.61
N ILE A 101 10.69 3.31 0.55
CA ILE A 101 9.56 4.14 1.01
C ILE A 101 8.57 4.32 -0.15
N THR A 102 7.30 3.99 0.10
CA THR A 102 6.17 4.30 -0.78
C THR A 102 5.08 5.04 -0.01
N TRP A 103 4.26 5.83 -0.71
CA TRP A 103 3.26 6.69 -0.10
C TRP A 103 1.85 6.34 -0.55
N PHE A 104 0.88 6.44 0.38
CA PHE A 104 -0.55 6.32 0.10
C PHE A 104 -1.26 7.59 0.56
N LYS A 105 -2.25 8.04 -0.22
CA LYS A 105 -3.19 9.11 0.13
C LYS A 105 -4.60 8.57 -0.09
N ASP A 106 -5.45 8.71 0.93
CA ASP A 106 -6.83 8.21 0.89
C ASP A 106 -6.91 6.73 0.45
N PHE A 107 -5.97 5.94 0.96
CA PHE A 107 -5.80 4.50 0.69
C PHE A 107 -5.42 4.11 -0.75
N LEU A 108 -5.17 5.07 -1.64
CA LEU A 108 -4.63 4.84 -2.97
C LEU A 108 -3.13 5.19 -3.02
N PRO A 109 -2.32 4.46 -3.80
CA PRO A 109 -0.88 4.75 -3.91
C PRO A 109 -0.65 6.09 -4.62
N VAL A 110 0.30 6.86 -4.10
CA VAL A 110 0.69 8.15 -4.69
C VAL A 110 1.59 7.89 -5.90
N ASN A 111 1.17 8.35 -7.07
CA ASN A 111 1.98 8.28 -8.27
C ASN A 111 3.07 9.37 -8.27
N THR A 112 4.32 8.98 -8.09
CA THR A 112 5.49 9.88 -8.07
C THR A 112 6.17 10.05 -9.44
N THR A 113 5.79 9.26 -10.45
CA THR A 113 6.41 9.26 -11.79
C THR A 113 5.59 10.03 -12.83
N ASN A 114 4.28 9.80 -12.89
CA ASN A 114 3.37 10.41 -13.88
C ASN A 114 2.47 11.46 -13.22
N ASN A 115 3.04 12.58 -12.76
CA ASN A 115 2.30 13.65 -12.06
C ASN A 115 2.65 15.08 -12.51
N ASN A 116 3.21 15.24 -13.72
CA ASN A 116 3.67 16.53 -14.27
C ASN A 116 4.67 17.26 -13.35
N GLY A 117 5.43 16.52 -12.54
CA GLY A 117 6.42 17.08 -11.59
C GLY A 117 5.82 17.69 -10.33
N ARG A 118 4.51 17.55 -10.10
CA ARG A 118 3.79 18.10 -8.94
C ARG A 118 4.16 17.39 -7.64
N ILE A 119 4.47 16.10 -7.69
CA ILE A 119 4.85 15.30 -6.52
C ILE A 119 6.22 14.70 -6.79
N LYS A 120 7.15 14.95 -5.88
CA LYS A 120 8.50 14.41 -5.94
C LYS A 120 8.80 13.70 -4.64
N GLN A 121 9.27 12.46 -4.74
CA GLN A 121 9.81 11.75 -3.60
C GLN A 121 11.31 12.04 -3.51
N LEU A 122 11.70 12.69 -2.43
CA LEU A 122 13.10 12.95 -2.11
C LEU A 122 13.56 11.84 -1.17
N ARG A 123 14.73 11.27 -1.43
CA ARG A 123 15.40 10.33 -0.52
C ARG A 123 16.59 11.05 0.09
N SER A 124 16.78 10.91 1.40
CA SER A 124 17.98 11.38 2.08
C SER A 124 18.99 10.21 2.11
N GLY A 125 20.04 10.27 1.29
CA GLY A 125 21.05 9.22 1.07
C GLY A 125 20.78 8.41 -0.22
N MET A 126 21.72 8.16 -1.14
CA MET A 126 23.18 8.30 -1.15
C MET A 126 23.64 9.40 -2.14
N GLU A 127 24.66 10.18 -1.77
CA GLU A 127 25.68 10.64 -2.74
C GLU A 127 26.64 9.49 -3.03
#